data_AF-A0A922YDS0-F1
#
_entry.id   AF-A0A922YDS0-F1
#
_cell.length_a   1.000
_cell.length_b   1.000
_cell.length_c   1.000
_cell.angle_alpha   90.00
_cell.angle_beta   90.00
_cell.angle_gamma   90.00
#
_symmetry.space_group_name_H-M   'P 1'
#
loop_
_entity.id
_entity.type
_entity.pdbx_description
1 polymer ?
#
loop_
_entity_poly.entity_id
_entity_poly.type
_entity_poly.pdbx_seq_one_letter_code
_entity_poly.pdbx_strand_id
1 'polypeptide(L)'
;MLTIRRIAGLALAAVSGWLLWQGLEGVLLMTSRGSPLAQAIDLLNGWRFLAAGIAVLGGLLAAANVRFGAVVALIGTLLFTGLAAAFVLAGADISIWLDEVLGAAAMIVLTGILLFIRRS
;
A
#
# COMPACT_ATOMS: atom_id res chain seq x y z
N MET A 1 -21.51 -8.25 14.01
CA MET A 1 -20.32 -9.01 14.43
C MET A 1 -19.17 -8.70 13.47
N LEU A 2 -17.96 -8.43 13.98
CA LEU A 2 -16.77 -8.28 13.12
C LEU A 2 -16.35 -9.67 12.62
N THR A 3 -16.31 -9.83 11.30
CA THR A 3 -15.86 -11.08 10.66
C THR A 3 -14.37 -10.96 10.35
N ILE A 4 -13.66 -12.09 10.26
CA ILE A 4 -12.21 -12.12 9.97
C ILE A 4 -11.91 -11.34 8.67
N ARG A 5 -12.77 -11.48 7.66
CA ARG A 5 -12.66 -10.75 6.40
C ARG A 5 -12.76 -9.24 6.57
N ARG A 6 -13.66 -8.74 7.44
CA ARG A 6 -13.77 -7.31 7.75
C ARG A 6 -12.52 -6.79 8.47
N ILE A 7 -12.04 -7.54 9.46
CA ILE A 7 -10.83 -7.21 10.20
C ILE A 7 -9.64 -7.12 9.23
N ALA A 8 -9.48 -8.10 8.34
CA ALA A 8 -8.41 -8.10 7.34
C ALA A 8 -8.51 -6.92 6.36
N GLY A 9 -9.72 -6.54 5.94
CA GLY A 9 -9.93 -5.38 5.07
C GLY A 9 -9.56 -4.06 5.74
N LEU A 10 -9.96 -3.89 7.01
CA LEU A 10 -9.60 -2.72 7.81
C LEU A 10 -8.10 -2.69 8.13
N ALA A 11 -7.50 -3.83 8.45
CA ALA A 11 -6.07 -3.96 8.68
C ALA A 11 -5.28 -3.62 7.41
N LEU A 12 -5.74 -4.10 6.25
CA LEU A 12 -5.11 -3.76 4.97
C LEU A 12 -5.18 -2.26 4.70
N ALA A 13 -6.33 -1.65 4.93
CA ALA A 13 -6.50 -0.20 4.78
C ALA A 13 -5.60 0.58 5.75
N ALA A 14 -5.46 0.12 7.00
CA ALA A 14 -4.60 0.75 7.99
C ALA A 14 -3.10 0.62 7.60
N VAL A 15 -2.64 -0.58 7.23
CA VAL A 15 -1.25 -0.81 6.79
C VAL A 15 -0.94 0.00 5.53
N SER A 16 -1.82 -0.04 4.54
CA SER A 16 -1.63 0.72 3.29
C SER A 16 -1.67 2.23 3.54
N GLY A 17 -2.54 2.70 4.43
CA GLY A 17 -2.63 4.10 4.84
C GLY A 17 -1.36 4.55 5.59
N TRP A 18 -0.81 3.72 6.45
CA TRP A 18 0.47 3.97 7.11
C TRP A 18 1.63 4.09 6.10
N LEU A 19 1.70 3.18 5.13
CA LEU A 19 2.72 3.23 4.07
C LEU A 19 2.55 4.48 3.19
N LEU A 20 1.32 4.90 2.93
CA LEU A 20 1.03 6.15 2.22
C LEU A 20 1.51 7.36 3.04
N TRP A 21 1.23 7.37 4.34
CA TRP A 21 1.65 8.43 5.26
C TRP A 21 3.17 8.61 5.30
N GLN A 22 3.94 7.52 5.41
CA GLN A 22 5.40 7.59 5.34
C GLN A 22 5.92 8.23 4.04
N GLY A 23 5.31 7.90 2.90
CA GLY A 23 5.64 8.55 1.63
C GLY A 23 5.34 10.05 1.65
N LEU A 24 4.22 10.43 2.25
CA LEU A 24 3.82 11.83 2.38
C LEU A 24 4.77 12.62 3.28
N GLU A 25 5.22 12.04 4.40
CA GLU A 25 6.23 12.66 5.27
C GLU A 25 7.52 13.00 4.50
N GLY A 26 7.98 12.09 3.64
CA GLY A 26 9.13 12.34 2.76
C GLY A 26 8.91 13.54 1.82
N VAL A 27 7.75 13.60 1.18
CA VAL A 27 7.36 14.73 0.31
C VAL A 27 7.27 16.06 1.08
N LEU A 28 6.66 16.04 2.27
CA LEU A 28 6.53 17.22 3.13
C LEU A 28 7.90 17.72 3.59
N LEU A 29 8.81 16.80 3.93
CA LEU A 29 10.17 17.15 4.33
C LEU A 29 10.94 17.81 3.17
N MET A 30 10.82 17.31 1.95
CA MET A 30 11.46 17.93 0.77
C MET A 30 10.87 19.31 0.43
N THR A 31 9.54 19.43 0.46
CA THR A 31 8.86 20.69 0.14
C THR A 31 9.08 21.75 1.22
N SER A 32 9.12 21.38 2.51
CA SER A 32 9.46 22.30 3.61
C SER A 32 10.88 22.87 3.50
N ARG A 33 11.79 22.18 2.78
CA ARG A 33 13.16 22.63 2.49
C ARG A 33 13.25 23.47 1.21
N GLY A 34 12.12 23.86 0.62
CA GLY A 34 12.04 24.72 -0.56
C GLY A 34 12.03 23.98 -1.90
N SER A 35 11.96 22.64 -1.91
CA SER A 35 11.87 21.89 -3.17
C SER A 35 10.47 22.03 -3.79
N PRO A 36 10.34 22.25 -5.11
CA PRO A 36 9.05 22.23 -5.78
C PRO A 36 8.31 20.91 -5.58
N LEU A 37 6.97 20.95 -5.45
CA LEU A 37 6.15 19.75 -5.26
C LEU A 37 6.36 18.72 -6.38
N ALA A 38 6.51 19.17 -7.63
CA ALA A 38 6.74 18.30 -8.77
C ALA A 38 8.08 17.53 -8.70
N GLN A 39 9.07 18.04 -7.97
CA GLN A 39 10.32 17.33 -7.71
C GLN A 39 10.19 16.40 -6.49
N ALA A 40 9.41 16.80 -5.49
CA ALA A 40 9.19 15.98 -4.30
C ALA A 40 8.33 14.74 -4.61
N ILE A 41 7.34 14.88 -5.48
CA ILE A 41 6.56 13.77 -6.05
C ILE A 41 7.29 13.26 -7.29
N ASP A 42 8.42 12.60 -7.06
CA ASP A 42 9.11 11.87 -8.12
C ASP A 42 8.30 10.63 -8.58
N LEU A 43 8.84 9.90 -9.56
CA LEU A 43 8.18 8.74 -10.13
C LEU A 43 7.91 7.64 -9.09
N LEU A 44 8.84 7.41 -8.17
CA LEU A 44 8.76 6.32 -7.18
C LEU A 44 7.77 6.66 -6.05
N ASN A 45 7.79 7.89 -5.55
CA ASN A 45 6.80 8.39 -4.61
C ASN A 45 5.41 8.45 -5.24
N GLY A 46 5.31 8.87 -6.51
CA GLY A 46 4.06 8.83 -7.28
C GLY A 46 3.50 7.41 -7.39
N TRP A 47 4.35 6.43 -7.73
CA TRP A 47 3.98 5.01 -7.73
C TRP A 47 3.49 4.59 -6.34
N ARG A 48 4.24 4.90 -5.28
CA ARG A 48 3.88 4.56 -3.90
C ARG A 48 2.48 5.06 -3.53
N PHE A 49 2.18 6.32 -3.82
CA PHE A 49 0.86 6.91 -3.52
C PHE A 49 -0.27 6.22 -4.28
N LEU A 50 -0.06 5.93 -5.58
CA LEU A 50 -1.04 5.21 -6.38
C LEU A 50 -1.29 3.79 -5.86
N ALA A 51 -0.22 3.04 -5.62
CA ALA A 51 -0.30 1.65 -5.15
C ALA A 51 -0.96 1.56 -3.76
N ALA A 52 -0.47 2.35 -2.80
CA ALA A 52 -1.01 2.38 -1.45
C ALA A 52 -2.45 2.91 -1.42
N GLY A 53 -2.76 3.95 -2.20
CA GLY A 53 -4.11 4.52 -2.31
C GLY A 53 -5.12 3.51 -2.86
N ILE A 54 -4.77 2.78 -3.92
CA ILE A 54 -5.61 1.69 -4.46
C ILE A 54 -5.81 0.60 -3.40
N ALA A 55 -4.76 0.22 -2.66
CA ALA A 55 -4.86 -0.79 -1.62
C ALA A 55 -5.73 -0.36 -0.43
N VAL A 56 -5.66 0.93 -0.02
CA VAL A 56 -6.56 1.51 0.99
C VAL A 56 -8.01 1.38 0.53
N LEU A 57 -8.32 1.86 -0.68
CA LEU A 57 -9.67 1.77 -1.24
C LEU A 57 -10.14 0.32 -1.32
N GLY A 58 -9.28 -0.59 -1.80
CA GLY A 58 -9.57 -2.01 -1.84
C GLY A 58 -9.88 -2.63 -0.48
N GLY A 59 -9.08 -2.31 0.54
CA GLY A 59 -9.28 -2.77 1.92
C GLY A 59 -10.62 -2.29 2.50
N LEU A 60 -10.95 -1.00 2.32
CA LEU A 60 -12.21 -0.41 2.76
C LEU A 60 -13.41 -1.02 2.03
N LEU A 61 -13.34 -1.17 0.71
CA LEU A 61 -14.38 -1.82 -0.10
C LEU A 61 -14.59 -3.28 0.32
N ALA A 62 -13.50 -4.00 0.58
CA ALA A 62 -13.56 -5.39 1.04
C ALA A 62 -14.17 -5.50 2.45
N ALA A 63 -13.86 -4.58 3.36
CA ALA A 63 -14.46 -4.50 4.69
C ALA A 63 -15.96 -4.13 4.62
N ALA A 64 -16.35 -3.29 3.68
CA ALA A 64 -17.75 -2.95 3.40
C ALA A 64 -18.51 -4.07 2.65
N ASN A 65 -17.88 -5.22 2.36
CA ASN A 65 -18.45 -6.32 1.56
C ASN A 65 -18.87 -5.89 0.14
N VAL A 66 -18.28 -4.83 -0.42
CA VAL A 66 -18.54 -4.37 -1.78
C VAL A 66 -17.98 -5.36 -2.80
N ARG A 67 -18.74 -5.63 -3.86
CA ARG A 67 -18.32 -6.53 -4.95
C ARG A 67 -17.01 -6.00 -5.54
N PHE A 68 -16.06 -6.92 -5.76
CA PHE A 68 -14.71 -6.64 -6.26
C PHE A 68 -13.76 -5.87 -5.33
N GLY A 69 -14.14 -5.53 -4.10
CA GLY A 69 -13.23 -4.85 -3.15
C GLY A 69 -11.90 -5.59 -2.94
N ALA A 70 -11.93 -6.92 -2.83
CA ALA A 70 -10.72 -7.74 -2.72
C ALA A 70 -9.85 -7.75 -4.00
N VAL A 71 -10.46 -7.53 -5.17
CA VAL A 71 -9.71 -7.42 -6.44
C VAL A 71 -9.01 -6.07 -6.51
N VAL A 72 -9.66 -4.99 -6.09
CA VAL A 72 -9.04 -3.67 -5.97
C VAL A 72 -7.86 -3.72 -4.98
N ALA A 73 -8.06 -4.39 -3.83
CA ALA A 73 -6.99 -4.64 -2.86
C ALA A 73 -5.81 -5.40 -3.48
N LEU A 74 -6.09 -6.42 -4.30
CA LEU A 74 -5.07 -7.17 -5.01
C LEU A 74 -4.27 -6.29 -5.99
N ILE A 75 -4.94 -5.46 -6.78
CA ILE A 75 -4.26 -4.54 -7.70
C ILE A 75 -3.30 -3.63 -6.94
N GLY A 76 -3.76 -2.97 -5.87
CA GLY A 76 -2.91 -2.12 -5.04
C GLY A 76 -1.73 -2.88 -4.42
N THR A 77 -1.98 -4.10 -3.94
CA THR A 77 -0.95 -4.98 -3.38
C THR A 77 0.10 -5.38 -4.41
N LEU A 78 -0.31 -5.75 -5.63
CA LEU A 78 0.61 -6.11 -6.71
C LEU A 78 1.44 -4.92 -7.16
N LEU A 79 0.83 -3.74 -7.28
CA LEU A 79 1.56 -2.51 -7.60
C LEU A 79 2.60 -2.18 -6.52
N PHE A 80 2.23 -2.28 -5.24
CA PHE A 80 3.16 -1.99 -4.14
C PHE A 80 4.28 -3.03 -4.06
N THR A 81 3.96 -4.30 -4.27
CA THR A 81 4.95 -5.39 -4.34
C THR A 81 5.91 -5.17 -5.52
N GLY A 82 5.40 -4.72 -6.67
CA GLY A 82 6.21 -4.35 -7.83
C GLY A 82 7.18 -3.21 -7.54
N LEU A 83 6.74 -2.20 -6.78
CA LEU A 83 7.61 -1.11 -6.32
C LEU A 83 8.74 -1.65 -5.42
N ALA A 84 8.41 -2.47 -4.42
CA ALA A 84 9.41 -3.07 -3.53
C ALA A 84 10.42 -3.92 -4.31
N ALA A 85 9.94 -4.74 -5.25
CA ALA A 85 10.80 -5.53 -6.12
C ALA A 85 11.69 -4.66 -7.00
N ALA A 86 11.18 -3.53 -7.52
CA ALA A 86 11.98 -2.61 -8.34
C ALA A 86 13.15 -2.02 -7.55
N PHE A 87 12.96 -1.63 -6.29
CA PHE A 87 14.07 -1.16 -5.45
C PHE A 87 15.13 -2.23 -5.21
N VAL A 88 14.70 -3.46 -4.88
CA VAL A 88 15.62 -4.60 -4.66
C VAL A 88 16.41 -4.89 -5.93
N LEU A 89 15.75 -4.96 -7.08
CA LEU A 89 16.37 -5.25 -8.37
C LEU A 89 17.27 -4.12 -8.87
N ALA A 90 16.99 -2.87 -8.48
CA ALA A 90 17.85 -1.73 -8.76
C ALA A 90 19.12 -1.70 -7.90
N GLY A 91 19.26 -2.62 -6.92
CA GLY A 91 20.40 -2.63 -6.00
C GLY A 91 20.41 -1.44 -5.04
N ALA A 92 19.22 -0.91 -4.70
CA ALA A 92 19.11 0.17 -3.72
C ALA A 92 19.61 -0.28 -2.34
N ASP A 93 20.11 0.67 -1.55
CA ASP A 93 20.51 0.41 -0.17
C ASP A 93 19.35 -0.16 0.65
N ILE A 94 19.66 -1.09 1.57
CA ILE A 94 18.66 -1.80 2.38
C ILE A 94 17.75 -0.86 3.18
N SER A 95 18.27 0.30 3.60
CA SER A 95 17.52 1.33 4.31
C SER A 95 16.42 1.98 3.46
N ILE A 96 16.45 1.81 2.14
CA ILE A 96 15.50 2.42 1.19
C ILE A 96 14.33 1.49 0.89
N TRP A 97 14.52 0.16 0.95
CA TRP A 97 13.53 -0.81 0.45
C TRP A 97 13.02 -1.80 1.49
N LEU A 98 13.66 -1.91 2.65
CA LEU A 98 13.26 -2.88 3.66
C LEU A 98 11.83 -2.64 4.15
N ASP A 99 11.46 -1.39 4.40
CA ASP A 99 10.11 -1.01 4.84
C ASP A 99 9.06 -1.32 3.76
N GLU A 100 9.41 -1.13 2.49
CA GLU A 100 8.57 -1.44 1.34
C GLU A 100 8.36 -2.95 1.21
N VAL A 101 9.40 -3.76 1.43
CA VAL A 101 9.29 -5.22 1.40
C VAL A 101 8.46 -5.75 2.55
N LEU A 102 8.65 -5.22 3.77
CA LEU A 102 7.84 -5.60 4.93
C LEU A 102 6.38 -5.18 4.75
N GLY A 103 6.15 -3.98 4.22
CA GLY A 103 4.83 -3.48 3.86
C GLY A 103 4.16 -4.36 2.81
N ALA A 104 4.87 -4.68 1.72
CA ALA A 104 4.37 -5.57 0.66
C ALA A 104 4.02 -6.97 1.20
N ALA A 105 4.88 -7.55 2.05
CA ALA A 105 4.61 -8.85 2.66
C ALA A 105 3.34 -8.83 3.52
N ALA A 106 3.16 -7.80 4.35
CA ALA A 106 1.95 -7.63 5.15
C ALA A 106 0.70 -7.48 4.26
N MET A 107 0.79 -6.67 3.20
CA MET A 107 -0.30 -6.48 2.23
C MET A 107 -0.65 -7.79 1.51
N ILE A 108 0.33 -8.60 1.10
CA ILE A 108 0.12 -9.90 0.45
C ILE A 108 -0.68 -10.83 1.36
N VAL A 109 -0.28 -10.94 2.63
CA VAL A 109 -0.97 -11.80 3.61
C VAL A 109 -2.42 -11.35 3.79
N LEU A 110 -2.64 -10.04 4.02
CA LEU A 110 -3.97 -9.49 4.25
C LEU A 110 -4.88 -9.60 3.01
N THR A 111 -4.34 -9.33 1.82
CA THR A 111 -5.05 -9.51 0.56
C THR A 111 -5.35 -10.98 0.29
N GLY A 112 -4.43 -11.90 0.62
CA GLY A 112 -4.66 -13.34 0.54
C GLY A 112 -5.86 -13.75 1.40
N ILE A 113 -5.94 -13.25 2.64
CA ILE A 113 -7.10 -13.46 3.51
C ILE A 113 -8.40 -12.97 2.84
N LEU A 114 -8.38 -11.78 2.22
CA LEU A 114 -9.54 -11.22 1.52
C LEU A 114 -9.96 -12.01 0.27
N LEU A 115 -9.05 -12.73 -0.38
CA LEU A 115 -9.36 -13.51 -1.58
C LEU A 115 -9.87 -14.91 -1.23
N PHE A 116 -9.27 -15.56 -0.23
CA PHE A 116 -9.54 -16.96 0.08
C PHE A 116 -10.59 -17.17 1.19
N ILE A 117 -10.81 -16.21 2.09
CA ILE A 117 -11.89 -16.32 3.10
C ILE A 117 -13.22 -15.92 2.48
N ARG A 118 -14.22 -16.80 2.60
CA ARG A 118 -15.57 -16.61 2.05
C ARG A 118 -16.20 -15.31 2.58
N ARG A 119 -16.99 -14.66 1.72
CA ARG A 119 -17.84 -13.53 2.14
C ARG A 119 -18.91 -14.08 3.09
N SER A 120 -18.86 -13.61 4.33
CA SER A 120 -19.82 -13.89 5.40
C SER A 120 -20.75 -12.70 5.60
#